data_AF-F3CKE8-F1
#
_entry.id   AF-F3CKE8-F1
#
_cell.length_a   1.000
_cell.length_b   1.000
_cell.length_c   1.000
_cell.angle_alpha   90.00
_cell.angle_beta   90.00
_cell.angle_gamma   90.00
#
_symmetry.space_group_name_H-M   'P 1'
#
loop_
_entity.id
_entity.type
_entity.pdbx_description
1 polymer ?
#
loop_
_entity_poly.entity_id
_entity_poly.type
_entity_poly.pdbx_seq_one_letter_code
_entity_poly.pdbx_strand_id
1 'polypeptide(L)'
;GQMSMARDVLNELQVPDLILLGVAKGTTRKAGFETLYLNDAAHEFTLPGDSPALHLIQQIRDEAHRFAITGHRARRGKTRRTSTLEGVAGVGPTRRRDLLKHFGGLQELSRASIDEIAKAPGISKKLAESIYANLHSE
;
A
#
# COMPACT_ATOMS: atom_id res chain seq x y z
N GLY A 1 5.92 1.62 -20.99
CA GLY A 1 6.74 1.92 -19.79
C GLY A 1 6.20 3.14 -19.06
N GLN A 2 6.69 3.46 -17.86
CA GLN A 2 6.19 4.59 -17.04
C GLN A 2 6.23 5.93 -17.78
N MET A 3 7.31 6.21 -18.51
CA MET A 3 7.49 7.45 -19.28
C MET A 3 6.51 7.59 -20.45
N SER A 4 6.26 6.52 -21.19
CA SER A 4 5.26 6.51 -22.28
C SER A 4 3.88 6.89 -21.76
N MET A 5 3.47 6.27 -20.64
CA MET A 5 2.19 6.58 -20.01
C MET A 5 2.10 8.05 -19.58
N ALA A 6 3.16 8.59 -18.98
CA ALA A 6 3.21 10.01 -18.62
C ALA A 6 3.06 10.92 -19.86
N ARG A 7 3.74 10.59 -20.96
CA ARG A 7 3.64 11.34 -22.23
C ARG A 7 2.24 11.28 -22.82
N ASP A 8 1.61 10.10 -22.82
CA ASP A 8 0.25 9.92 -23.35
C ASP A 8 -0.75 10.78 -22.56
N VAL A 9 -0.63 10.81 -21.23
CA VAL A 9 -1.46 11.67 -20.36
C VAL A 9 -1.20 13.16 -20.61
N LEU A 10 0.06 13.59 -20.78
CA LEU A 10 0.37 14.99 -21.09
C LEU A 10 -0.21 15.41 -22.46
N ASN A 11 -0.19 14.52 -23.44
CA ASN A 11 -0.82 14.75 -24.74
C ASN A 11 -2.34 14.89 -24.61
N GLU A 12 -2.99 14.01 -23.83
CA GLU A 12 -4.43 14.07 -23.55
C GLU A 12 -4.81 15.39 -22.86
N LEU A 13 -3.98 15.85 -21.93
CA LEU A 13 -4.15 17.12 -21.22
C LEU A 13 -3.72 18.35 -22.04
N GLN A 14 -3.34 18.18 -23.32
CA GLN A 14 -2.90 19.25 -24.22
C GLN A 14 -1.70 20.06 -23.71
N VAL A 15 -0.79 19.41 -22.99
CA VAL A 15 0.46 19.99 -22.47
C VAL A 15 1.69 19.18 -22.90
N PRO A 16 1.89 18.94 -24.21
CA PRO A 16 2.94 18.06 -24.72
C PRO A 16 4.36 18.64 -24.54
N ASP A 17 4.49 19.95 -24.36
CA ASP A 17 5.77 20.67 -24.34
C ASP A 17 6.52 20.55 -22.99
N LEU A 18 5.90 19.91 -22.00
CA LEU A 18 6.54 19.71 -20.70
C LEU A 18 7.71 18.72 -20.83
N ILE A 19 8.87 19.09 -20.30
CA ILE A 19 10.04 18.22 -20.28
C ILE A 19 9.76 17.03 -19.37
N LEU A 20 9.90 15.82 -19.93
CA LEU A 20 9.82 14.57 -19.18
C LEU A 20 11.22 14.00 -18.98
N LEU A 21 11.57 13.72 -17.72
CA LEU A 21 12.80 13.02 -17.38
C LEU A 21 12.48 11.68 -16.71
N GLY A 22 12.81 10.57 -17.37
CA GLY A 22 12.76 9.23 -16.81
C GLY A 22 14.08 8.86 -16.14
N VAL A 23 14.01 8.15 -15.02
CA VAL A 23 15.20 7.66 -14.30
C VAL A 23 15.11 6.14 -14.16
N ALA A 24 15.99 5.42 -14.84
CA ALA A 24 16.14 3.98 -14.69
C ALA A 24 17.32 3.63 -13.80
N LYS A 25 17.20 2.51 -13.08
CA LYS A 25 18.33 1.93 -12.34
C LYS A 25 19.34 1.41 -13.36
N GLY A 26 20.60 1.80 -13.21
CA GLY A 26 21.69 1.30 -14.04
C GLY A 26 21.83 -0.22 -14.03
N THR A 27 22.55 -0.74 -15.02
CA THR A 27 22.86 -2.17 -15.18
C THR A 27 23.45 -2.80 -13.92
N THR A 28 24.23 -2.05 -13.15
CA THR A 28 24.87 -2.50 -11.91
C THR A 28 24.02 -2.31 -10.64
N ARG A 29 22.83 -1.69 -10.74
CA ARG A 29 21.96 -1.28 -9.62
C ARG A 29 22.64 -0.47 -8.50
N LYS A 30 23.86 0.03 -8.73
CA LYS A 30 24.58 0.92 -7.81
C LYS A 30 24.07 2.35 -8.00
N ALA A 31 23.94 3.09 -6.90
CA ALA A 31 23.69 4.53 -6.97
C ALA A 31 24.84 5.23 -7.70
N GLY A 32 24.54 6.20 -8.56
CA GLY A 32 25.53 6.90 -9.40
C GLY A 32 25.70 6.32 -10.80
N PHE A 33 24.97 5.24 -11.13
CA PHE A 33 24.98 4.62 -12.47
C PHE A 33 23.59 4.67 -13.12
N GLU A 34 22.74 5.62 -12.74
CA GLU A 34 21.41 5.78 -13.34
C GLU A 34 21.48 6.09 -14.85
N THR A 35 20.54 5.50 -15.60
CA THR A 35 20.28 5.87 -16.99
C THR A 35 19.11 6.85 -17.00
N LEU A 36 19.31 7.99 -17.66
CA LEU A 36 18.32 9.04 -17.79
C LEU A 36 17.71 9.01 -19.18
N TYR A 37 16.41 9.31 -19.27
CA TYR A 37 15.65 9.35 -20.52
C TYR A 37 14.96 10.70 -20.65
N LEU A 38 15.18 11.42 -21.75
CA LEU A 38 14.63 12.76 -21.97
C LEU A 38 13.51 12.72 -23.01
N ASN A 39 12.29 13.10 -22.63
CA ASN A 39 11.06 13.13 -23.45
C ASN A 39 10.57 11.80 -24.05
N ASP A 40 11.46 10.87 -24.38
CA ASP A 40 11.15 9.48 -24.74
C ASP A 40 12.29 8.51 -24.40
N ALA A 41 12.03 7.23 -24.69
CA ALA A 41 12.97 6.14 -24.47
C ALA A 41 14.13 6.10 -25.49
N ALA A 42 14.05 6.83 -26.60
CA ALA A 42 15.10 6.86 -27.61
C ALA A 42 16.24 7.82 -27.23
N HIS A 43 15.92 8.87 -26.46
CA HIS A 43 16.89 9.82 -25.96
C HIS A 43 17.39 9.44 -24.57
N GLU A 44 18.25 8.43 -24.51
CA GLU A 44 18.92 8.02 -23.27
C GLU A 44 20.31 8.63 -23.12
N PHE A 45 20.69 8.95 -21.89
CA PHE A 45 22.02 9.44 -21.55
C PHE A 45 22.37 9.13 -20.10
N THR A 46 23.65 9.28 -19.76
CA THR A 46 24.17 9.10 -18.41
C THR A 46 24.92 10.34 -17.97
N LEU A 47 24.91 10.62 -16.67
CA LEU A 47 25.75 11.65 -16.08
C LEU A 47 26.89 11.01 -15.29
N PRO A 48 28.05 11.68 -15.15
CA PRO A 48 29.10 11.25 -14.22
C PRO A 48 28.56 11.06 -12.80
N GLY A 49 29.06 10.06 -12.09
CA GLY A 49 28.60 9.72 -10.73
C GLY A 49 28.81 10.84 -9.69
N ASP A 50 29.75 11.75 -9.95
CA ASP A 50 30.07 12.94 -9.16
C ASP A 50 29.34 14.20 -9.64
N SER A 51 28.49 14.10 -10.67
CA SER A 51 27.74 15.24 -11.20
C SER A 51 26.71 15.77 -10.19
N PRO A 52 26.73 17.07 -9.86
CA PRO A 52 25.72 17.66 -8.99
C PRO A 52 24.29 17.54 -9.54
N ALA A 53 24.13 17.55 -10.87
CA ALA A 53 22.83 17.36 -11.51
C ALA A 53 22.29 15.94 -11.27
N LEU A 54 23.16 14.92 -11.33
CA LEU A 54 22.78 13.55 -11.02
C LEU A 54 22.37 13.42 -9.55
N HIS A 55 23.11 14.04 -8.63
CA HIS A 55 22.77 14.03 -7.20
C HIS A 55 21.41 14.64 -6.92
N LEU A 56 21.06 15.76 -7.58
CA LEU A 56 19.74 16.36 -7.46
C LEU A 56 18.63 15.42 -7.97
N ILE A 57 18.83 14.79 -9.13
CA ILE A 57 17.87 13.83 -9.69
C ILE A 57 17.68 12.63 -8.73
N GLN A 58 18.77 12.13 -8.14
CA GLN A 58 18.73 11.06 -7.15
C GLN A 58 17.93 11.48 -5.90
N GLN A 59 18.14 12.69 -5.39
CA GLN A 59 17.38 13.22 -4.26
C GLN A 59 15.88 13.29 -4.55
N ILE A 60 15.49 13.81 -5.72
CA ILE A 60 14.08 13.88 -6.15
C ILE A 60 13.47 12.47 -6.23
N ARG A 61 14.18 11.52 -6.84
CA ARG A 61 13.73 10.13 -6.95
C ARG A 61 13.54 9.50 -5.58
N ASP A 62 14.53 9.66 -4.71
CA ASP A 62 14.53 9.03 -3.39
C ASP A 62 13.43 9.62 -2.50
N GLU A 63 13.14 10.92 -2.64
CA GLU A 63 12.02 11.58 -1.96
C GLU A 63 10.65 11.12 -2.52
N ALA A 64 10.52 10.98 -3.85
CA ALA A 64 9.32 10.43 -4.47
C ALA A 64 9.06 8.98 -4.01
N HIS A 65 10.11 8.16 -3.95
CA HIS A 65 10.04 6.81 -3.40
C HIS A 65 9.65 6.81 -1.91
N ARG A 66 10.28 7.67 -1.09
CA ARG A 66 9.98 7.81 0.33
C ARG A 66 8.52 8.18 0.54
N PHE A 67 8.00 9.13 -0.23
CA PHE A 67 6.61 9.57 -0.18
C PHE A 67 5.66 8.43 -0.54
N ALA A 68 5.88 7.75 -1.66
CA ALA A 68 5.06 6.62 -2.10
C ALA A 68 5.03 5.48 -1.06
N ILE A 69 6.19 5.10 -0.51
CA ILE A 69 6.29 4.07 0.52
C ILE A 69 5.55 4.50 1.79
N THR A 70 5.74 5.74 2.23
CA THR A 70 5.09 6.29 3.42
C THR A 70 3.57 6.32 3.27
N GLY A 71 3.07 6.81 2.13
CA GLY A 71 1.65 6.84 1.81
C GLY A 71 1.03 5.43 1.80
N HIS A 72 1.70 4.46 1.17
CA HIS A 72 1.25 3.07 1.19
C HIS A 72 1.32 2.45 2.59
N ARG A 73 2.34 2.75 3.39
CA ARG A 73 2.44 2.29 4.79
C ARG A 73 1.31 2.88 5.64
N ALA A 74 1.00 4.17 5.48
CA ALA A 74 -0.11 4.82 6.17
C ALA A 74 -1.47 4.21 5.78
N ARG A 75 -1.72 3.99 4.49
CA ARG A 75 -2.95 3.33 3.99
C ARG A 75 -3.09 1.90 4.55
N ARG A 76 -2.01 1.12 4.51
CA ARG A 76 -2.00 -0.24 5.10
C ARG A 76 -2.17 -0.21 6.62
N GLY A 77 -1.54 0.75 7.30
CA GLY A 77 -1.72 0.97 8.74
C GLY A 77 -3.16 1.31 9.10
N LYS A 78 -3.82 2.15 8.30
CA LYS A 78 -5.25 2.49 8.46
C LYS A 78 -6.15 1.27 8.23
N THR A 79 -5.87 0.49 7.19
CA THR A 79 -6.61 -0.77 6.91
C THR A 79 -6.43 -1.79 8.03
N ARG A 80 -5.23 -1.88 8.63
CA ARG A 80 -5.00 -2.69 9.83
C ARG A 80 -5.72 -2.16 11.08
N ARG A 81 -6.01 -0.86 11.14
CA ARG A 81 -6.72 -0.23 12.26
C ARG A 81 -8.24 -0.38 12.15
N THR A 82 -8.80 -0.46 10.94
CA THR A 82 -10.21 -0.80 10.72
C THR A 82 -10.38 -2.31 10.81
N SER A 83 -10.75 -2.83 11.98
CA SER A 83 -11.03 -4.25 12.15
C SER A 83 -12.39 -4.58 11.52
N THR A 84 -12.52 -5.71 10.84
CA THR A 84 -13.82 -6.27 10.42
C THR A 84 -14.83 -6.28 11.56
N LEU A 85 -14.36 -6.50 12.80
CA LEU A 85 -15.18 -6.53 14.02
C LEU A 85 -15.46 -5.13 14.62
N GLU A 86 -15.01 -4.02 14.02
CA GLU A 86 -15.33 -2.65 14.51
C GLU A 86 -16.79 -2.25 14.28
N GLY A 87 -17.48 -2.87 13.33
CA GLY A 87 -18.88 -2.58 13.02
C GLY A 87 -19.90 -3.35 13.87
N VAL A 88 -19.47 -4.36 14.64
CA VAL A 88 -20.40 -5.23 15.38
C VAL A 88 -20.80 -4.55 16.70
N ALA A 89 -22.07 -4.13 16.79
CA ALA A 89 -22.63 -3.55 18.01
C ALA A 89 -22.45 -4.53 19.19
N GLY A 90 -21.76 -4.08 20.24
CA GLY A 90 -21.43 -4.88 21.42
C GLY A 90 -20.05 -5.55 21.40
N VAL A 91 -19.27 -5.42 20.32
CA VAL A 91 -17.87 -5.90 20.24
C VAL A 91 -16.90 -4.73 20.35
N GLY A 92 -16.61 -4.34 21.59
CA GLY A 92 -15.57 -3.35 21.89
C GLY A 92 -14.14 -3.87 21.70
N PRO A 93 -13.12 -3.01 21.82
CA PRO A 93 -11.71 -3.36 21.59
C PRO A 93 -11.20 -4.49 22.48
N THR A 94 -11.66 -4.58 23.74
CA THR A 94 -11.29 -5.66 24.67
C THR A 94 -11.83 -7.02 24.20
N ARG A 95 -13.14 -7.11 23.95
CA ARG A 95 -13.78 -8.35 23.46
C ARG A 95 -13.20 -8.81 22.13
N ARG A 96 -12.88 -7.87 21.23
CA ARG A 96 -12.21 -8.17 19.96
C ARG A 96 -10.86 -8.84 20.17
N ARG A 97 -10.00 -8.25 21.01
CA ARG A 97 -8.68 -8.80 21.31
C ARG A 97 -8.81 -10.19 21.90
N ASP A 98 -9.75 -10.37 22.83
CA ASP A 98 -9.92 -11.64 23.53
C ASP A 98 -10.48 -12.72 22.59
N LEU A 99 -11.41 -12.37 21.69
CA LEU A 99 -11.89 -13.24 20.60
C LEU A 99 -10.75 -13.67 19.67
N LEU A 100 -9.98 -12.71 19.15
CA LEU A 100 -8.86 -13.02 18.25
C LEU A 100 -7.80 -13.88 18.94
N LYS A 101 -7.57 -13.67 20.24
CA LYS A 101 -6.66 -14.49 21.04
C LYS A 101 -7.21 -15.90 21.27
N HIS A 102 -8.52 -16.03 21.50
CA HIS A 102 -9.19 -17.32 21.69
C HIS A 102 -9.13 -18.20 20.43
N PHE A 103 -9.35 -17.61 19.25
CA PHE A 103 -9.36 -18.33 17.98
C PHE A 103 -7.99 -18.39 17.28
N GLY A 104 -7.00 -17.60 17.73
CA GLY A 104 -5.68 -17.55 17.08
C GLY A 104 -5.59 -16.62 15.86
N GLY A 105 -6.62 -15.83 15.59
CA GLY A 105 -6.63 -14.81 14.53
C GLY A 105 -8.00 -14.63 13.90
N LEU A 106 -8.10 -13.65 12.98
CA LEU A 106 -9.35 -13.37 12.26
C LEU A 106 -9.74 -14.51 11.33
N GLN A 107 -8.75 -15.18 10.72
CA GLN A 107 -8.98 -16.23 9.75
C GLN A 107 -9.65 -17.46 10.38
N GLU A 108 -9.15 -17.88 11.55
CA GLU A 108 -9.75 -18.98 12.31
C GLU A 108 -11.11 -18.59 12.89
N LEU A 109 -11.26 -17.34 13.38
CA LEU A 109 -12.57 -16.84 13.81
C LEU A 109 -13.59 -16.83 12.67
N SER A 110 -13.18 -16.55 11.43
CA SER A 110 -14.08 -16.54 10.27
C SER A 110 -14.50 -17.95 9.84
N ARG A 111 -13.75 -18.99 10.24
CA ARG A 111 -14.12 -20.40 9.99
C ARG A 111 -14.96 -21.01 11.11
N ALA A 112 -14.98 -20.37 12.28
CA ALA A 112 -15.70 -20.86 13.44
C ALA A 112 -17.22 -20.78 13.23
N SER A 113 -17.91 -21.80 13.71
CA SER A 113 -19.37 -21.82 13.79
C SER A 113 -19.91 -20.87 14.85
N ILE A 114 -21.19 -20.50 14.76
CA ILE A 114 -21.86 -19.65 15.75
C ILE A 114 -21.72 -20.23 17.17
N ASP A 115 -21.85 -21.55 17.32
CA ASP A 115 -21.73 -22.23 18.62
C ASP A 115 -20.31 -22.20 19.17
N GLU A 116 -19.29 -22.24 18.32
CA GLU A 116 -17.90 -22.06 18.73
C GLU A 116 -17.63 -20.61 19.15
N ILE A 117 -18.13 -19.64 18.40
CA ILE A 117 -18.01 -18.21 18.74
C ILE A 117 -18.70 -17.92 20.09
N ALA A 118 -19.83 -18.55 20.36
CA ALA A 118 -20.56 -18.41 21.63
C ALA A 118 -19.83 -19.02 22.84
N LYS A 119 -18.86 -19.92 22.64
CA LYS A 119 -18.01 -20.46 23.73
C LYS A 119 -16.94 -19.49 24.19
N ALA A 120 -16.66 -18.44 23.41
CA ALA A 120 -15.65 -17.45 23.78
C ALA A 120 -16.10 -16.63 25.02
N PRO A 121 -15.16 -16.28 25.92
CA PRO A 121 -15.49 -15.55 27.14
C PRO A 121 -16.23 -14.23 26.88
N GLY A 122 -17.39 -14.05 27.52
CA GLY A 122 -18.15 -12.80 27.44
C GLY A 122 -18.92 -12.60 26.13
N ILE A 123 -19.11 -13.66 25.33
CA ILE A 123 -19.92 -13.66 24.12
C ILE A 123 -21.22 -14.44 24.38
N SER A 124 -22.36 -13.76 24.19
CA SER A 124 -23.67 -14.42 24.22
C SER A 124 -24.00 -15.01 22.85
N LYS A 125 -24.94 -15.96 22.80
CA LYS A 125 -25.40 -16.55 21.53
C LYS A 125 -25.86 -15.49 20.51
N LYS A 126 -26.63 -14.50 20.97
CA LYS A 126 -27.07 -13.37 20.13
C LYS A 126 -25.90 -12.54 19.59
N LEU A 127 -24.84 -12.36 20.38
CA LEU A 127 -23.65 -11.64 19.93
C LEU A 127 -22.83 -12.48 18.95
N ALA A 128 -22.74 -13.79 19.17
CA ALA A 128 -22.07 -14.72 18.27
C ALA A 128 -22.74 -14.75 16.88
N GLU A 129 -24.07 -14.74 16.83
CA GLU A 129 -24.85 -14.62 15.59
C GLU A 129 -24.53 -13.31 14.85
N SER A 130 -24.51 -12.17 15.55
CA SER A 130 -24.15 -10.88 14.96
C SER A 130 -22.70 -10.83 14.45
N ILE A 131 -21.77 -11.44 15.17
CA ILE A 131 -20.37 -11.56 14.76
C ILE A 131 -20.27 -12.42 13.49
N TYR A 132 -20.90 -13.60 13.50
CA TYR A 132 -20.88 -14.54 12.38
C TYR A 132 -21.48 -13.91 11.13
N ALA A 133 -22.65 -13.26 11.26
CA ALA A 133 -23.30 -12.56 10.16
C ALA A 133 -22.42 -11.45 9.58
N ASN A 134 -21.70 -10.70 10.40
CA ASN A 134 -20.79 -9.65 9.94
C ASN A 134 -19.52 -10.20 9.24
N LEU A 135 -19.05 -11.38 9.64
CA LEU A 135 -17.89 -12.04 9.00
C LEU A 135 -18.26 -12.74 7.68
N HIS A 136 -19.53 -13.06 7.47
CA HIS A 136 -20.05 -13.77 6.29
C HIS A 136 -21.02 -12.93 5.46
N SER A 137 -21.13 -11.63 5.74
CA SER A 137 -21.89 -10.69 4.90
C SER A 137 -21.04 -10.28 3.69
N GLU A 138 -20.84 -11.22 2.78
CA GLU A 138 -20.48 -11.02 1.35
C GLU A 138 -21.31 -11.98 0.50
#